data_AF-A0A455U1Y3-F1
#
_entry.id   AF-A0A455U1Y3-F1
#
_cell.length_a   1.000
_cell.length_b   1.000
_cell.length_c   1.000
_cell.angle_alpha   90.00
_cell.angle_beta   90.00
_cell.angle_gamma   90.00
#
_symmetry.space_group_name_H-M   'P 1'
#
loop_
_entity.id
_entity.type
_entity.pdbx_description
1 polymer ?
#
loop_
_entity_poly.entity_id
_entity_poly.type
_entity_poly.pdbx_seq_one_letter_code
_entity_poly.pdbx_strand_id
1 'polypeptide(L)'
;MIGAIILCASLVVGVLSLTGLGVKITSAILSLSNDMLWPALLLTALACLILGMEVPTTAAYVICVSVAGPALTSLGLEPLLAHLFVFWYALLSTITPPVCGGVFIAAGMVGENWLKVAFKAMALGIGLYIIPLAMVANPEIIRLAFNPAGALFDALKVAIGLGAISYGVIAHKALWQRGALSRRGPF
;
A
#
# COMPACT_ATOMS: atom_id res chain seq x y z
N MET A 1 11.17 3.27 23.63
CA MET A 1 10.98 2.28 22.53
C MET A 1 11.04 2.93 21.15
N ILE A 2 10.29 3.99 20.85
CA ILE A 2 10.29 4.66 19.53
C ILE A 2 11.71 5.14 19.12
N GLY A 3 12.48 5.74 20.03
CA GLY A 3 13.83 6.22 19.73
C GLY A 3 14.80 5.13 19.26
N ALA A 4 14.71 3.91 19.79
CA ALA A 4 15.55 2.79 19.37
C ALA A 4 15.22 2.34 17.92
N ILE A 5 13.93 2.31 17.59
CA ILE A 5 13.45 1.96 16.23
C ILE A 5 13.96 2.98 15.21
N ILE A 6 13.85 4.28 15.54
CA ILE A 6 14.31 5.36 14.67
C ILE A 6 15.84 5.28 14.49
N LEU A 7 16.59 5.05 15.56
CA LEU A 7 18.05 4.91 15.48
C LEU A 7 18.46 3.76 14.55
N CYS A 8 17.83 2.59 14.68
CA CYS A 8 18.08 1.46 13.77
C CYS A 8 17.70 1.79 12.33
N ALA A 9 16.53 2.40 12.09
CA ALA A 9 16.11 2.80 10.74
C ALA A 9 17.08 3.81 10.11
N SER A 10 17.52 4.82 10.87
CA SER A 10 18.49 5.81 10.42
C SER A 10 19.87 5.21 10.14
N LEU A 11 20.31 4.19 10.89
CA LEU A 11 21.53 3.45 10.55
C LEU A 11 21.40 2.73 9.22
N VAL A 12 20.27 2.06 8.96
CA VAL A 12 20.02 1.40 7.67
C VAL A 12 20.01 2.41 6.53
N VAL A 13 19.28 3.53 6.67
CA VAL A 13 19.28 4.60 5.67
C VAL A 13 20.68 5.19 5.47
N GLY A 14 21.45 5.38 6.54
CA GLY A 14 22.84 5.83 6.49
C GLY A 14 23.72 4.88 5.68
N VAL A 15 23.62 3.56 5.93
CA VAL A 15 24.36 2.55 5.16
C VAL A 15 23.90 2.51 3.70
N LEU A 16 22.60 2.59 3.43
CA LEU A 16 22.06 2.65 2.05
C LEU A 16 22.57 3.87 1.28
N SER A 17 22.70 5.00 1.96
CA SER A 17 23.24 6.23 1.38
C SER A 17 24.74 6.12 1.14
N LEU A 18 25.52 5.57 2.09
CA LEU A 18 26.97 5.43 1.95
C LEU A 18 27.37 4.39 0.90
N THR A 19 26.61 3.31 0.77
CA THR A 19 26.83 2.27 -0.24
C THR A 19 26.33 2.65 -1.64
N GLY A 20 25.54 3.73 -1.74
CA GLY A 20 24.88 4.15 -2.97
C GLY A 20 23.78 3.19 -3.44
N LEU A 21 23.39 2.20 -2.63
CA LEU A 21 22.37 1.21 -2.99
C LEU A 21 21.00 1.89 -3.18
N GLY A 22 20.67 2.88 -2.36
CA GLY A 22 19.44 3.65 -2.50
C GLY A 22 19.35 4.30 -3.88
N VAL A 23 20.39 5.05 -4.28
CA VAL A 23 20.48 5.69 -5.60
C VAL A 23 20.39 4.66 -6.72
N LYS A 24 21.08 3.51 -6.60
CA LYS A 24 21.00 2.46 -7.61
C LYS A 24 19.59 1.91 -7.79
N ILE A 25 18.87 1.67 -6.70
CA ILE A 25 17.48 1.18 -6.78
C ILE A 25 16.57 2.27 -7.36
N THR A 26 16.73 3.54 -6.95
CA THR A 26 16.03 4.68 -7.56
C THR A 26 16.26 4.73 -9.07
N SER A 27 17.52 4.68 -9.51
CA SER A 27 17.89 4.66 -10.94
C SER A 27 17.36 3.43 -11.67
N ALA A 28 17.33 2.27 -11.01
CA ALA A 28 16.76 1.05 -11.59
C ALA A 28 15.26 1.16 -11.79
N ILE A 29 14.53 1.77 -10.85
CA ILE A 29 13.09 2.04 -11.01
C ILE A 29 12.87 2.96 -12.21
N LEU A 30 13.62 4.06 -12.30
CA LEU A 30 13.50 5.01 -13.40
C LEU A 30 13.81 4.37 -14.76
N SER A 31 14.94 3.67 -14.88
CA SER A 31 15.36 3.03 -16.13
C SER A 31 14.42 1.92 -16.58
N LEU A 32 13.95 1.07 -15.67
CA LEU A 32 12.96 0.04 -15.99
C LEU A 32 11.59 0.62 -16.31
N SER A 33 11.27 1.81 -15.79
CA SER A 33 10.03 2.52 -16.09
C SER A 33 10.06 3.34 -17.38
N ASN A 34 11.22 3.49 -18.03
CA ASN A 34 11.45 4.45 -19.14
C ASN A 34 10.99 5.88 -18.80
N ASP A 35 11.25 6.32 -17.56
CA ASP A 35 10.83 7.62 -17.03
C ASP A 35 9.31 7.87 -17.10
N MET A 36 8.51 6.79 -17.17
CA MET A 36 7.05 6.86 -17.15
C MET A 36 6.51 6.69 -15.74
N LEU A 37 5.56 7.55 -15.37
CA LEU A 37 5.00 7.58 -14.03
C LEU A 37 4.34 6.26 -13.60
N TRP A 38 3.44 5.74 -14.43
CA TRP A 38 2.63 4.57 -14.08
C TRP A 38 3.46 3.29 -13.89
N PRO A 39 4.41 2.95 -14.79
CA PRO A 39 5.34 1.85 -14.55
C PRO A 39 6.22 2.07 -13.31
N ALA A 40 6.67 3.31 -13.07
CA ALA A 40 7.46 3.63 -11.88
C ALA A 40 6.67 3.38 -10.58
N LEU A 41 5.39 3.80 -10.51
CA LEU A 41 4.52 3.53 -9.37
C LEU A 41 4.39 2.02 -9.09
N LEU A 42 4.25 1.20 -10.13
CA LEU A 42 4.16 -0.26 -10.00
C LEU A 42 5.48 -0.85 -9.46
N LEU A 43 6.62 -0.47 -10.03
CA LEU A 43 7.93 -0.93 -9.59
C LEU A 43 8.23 -0.48 -8.16
N THR A 44 7.89 0.76 -7.82
CA THR A 44 7.98 1.30 -6.47
C THR A 44 7.09 0.53 -5.50
N ALA A 45 5.85 0.23 -5.86
CA ALA A 45 4.95 -0.56 -5.04
C ALA A 45 5.55 -1.95 -4.74
N LEU A 46 6.06 -2.64 -5.75
CA LEU A 46 6.73 -3.94 -5.59
C LEU A 46 7.97 -3.83 -4.70
N ALA A 47 8.79 -2.80 -4.91
CA ALA A 47 9.96 -2.54 -4.07
C ALA A 47 9.55 -2.31 -2.61
N CYS A 48 8.49 -1.54 -2.34
CA CYS A 48 7.98 -1.30 -0.99
C CYS A 48 7.44 -2.57 -0.32
N LEU A 49 6.78 -3.45 -1.09
CA LEU A 49 6.27 -4.73 -0.59
C LEU A 49 7.40 -5.69 -0.19
N ILE A 50 8.53 -5.66 -0.90
CA ILE A 50 9.70 -6.51 -0.60
C ILE A 50 10.55 -5.90 0.51
N LEU A 51 10.84 -4.59 0.44
CA LEU A 51 11.67 -3.87 1.41
C LEU A 51 11.01 -3.73 2.77
N GLY A 52 9.68 -3.83 2.86
CA GLY A 52 8.92 -3.79 4.10
C GLY A 52 9.08 -5.02 5.01
N MET A 53 10.23 -5.71 4.95
CA MET A 53 10.58 -6.90 5.74
C MET A 53 10.27 -6.67 7.24
N GLU A 54 9.18 -7.27 7.73
CA GLU A 54 8.56 -7.17 9.06
C GLU A 54 9.30 -6.35 10.15
N VAL A 55 9.44 -5.04 9.93
CA VAL A 55 9.91 -4.06 10.90
C VAL A 55 8.73 -3.17 11.31
N PRO A 56 8.81 -2.48 12.47
CA PRO A 56 7.77 -1.52 12.86
C PRO A 56 7.46 -0.55 11.72
N THR A 57 6.17 -0.21 11.54
CA THR A 57 5.66 0.59 10.41
C THR A 57 6.51 1.84 10.12
N THR A 58 6.92 2.55 11.17
CA THR A 58 7.76 3.74 11.04
C THR A 58 9.10 3.45 10.38
N ALA A 59 9.76 2.36 10.75
CA ALA A 59 11.04 1.95 10.16
C ALA A 59 10.88 1.50 8.70
N ALA A 60 9.84 0.69 8.41
CA ALA A 60 9.56 0.26 7.04
C ALA A 60 9.36 1.46 6.11
N TYR A 61 8.57 2.44 6.54
CA TYR A 61 8.36 3.67 5.77
C TYR A 61 9.65 4.45 5.55
N VAL A 62 10.45 4.70 6.59
CA VAL A 62 11.69 5.47 6.49
C VAL A 62 12.67 4.83 5.51
N ILE A 63 12.79 3.50 5.54
CA ILE A 63 13.64 2.75 4.61
C ILE A 63 13.08 2.86 3.18
N CYS A 64 11.80 2.55 2.97
CA CYS A 64 11.20 2.58 1.62
C CYS A 64 11.24 3.98 1.00
N VAL A 65 10.93 5.03 1.76
CA VAL A 65 10.87 6.40 1.23
C VAL A 65 12.25 6.95 0.89
N SER A 66 13.30 6.51 1.60
CA SER A 66 14.69 6.88 1.26
C SER A 66 15.13 6.39 -0.12
N VAL A 67 14.48 5.33 -0.63
CA VAL A 67 14.81 4.69 -1.91
C VAL A 67 13.80 5.08 -3.00
N ALA A 68 12.52 4.93 -2.71
CA ALA A 68 11.45 5.12 -3.68
C ALA A 68 10.96 6.56 -3.80
N GLY A 69 11.06 7.35 -2.72
CA GLY A 69 10.60 8.74 -2.69
C GLY A 69 11.25 9.58 -3.80
N PRO A 70 12.60 9.58 -3.93
CA PRO A 70 13.29 10.34 -4.98
C PRO A 70 12.87 9.97 -6.40
N ALA A 71 12.56 8.70 -6.68
CA ALA A 71 12.13 8.26 -8.02
C ALA A 71 10.75 8.82 -8.39
N LEU A 72 9.82 8.84 -7.42
CA LEU A 72 8.48 9.37 -7.67
C LEU A 72 8.47 10.89 -7.79
N THR A 73 9.24 11.60 -6.94
CA THR A 73 9.32 13.06 -7.01
C THR A 73 10.08 13.54 -8.25
N SER A 74 11.09 12.80 -8.73
CA SER A 74 11.78 13.13 -10.00
C SER A 74 10.85 13.01 -11.22
N LEU A 75 9.82 12.17 -11.13
CA LEU A 75 8.79 12.02 -12.17
C LEU A 75 7.62 12.99 -12.02
N GLY A 76 7.73 13.96 -11.12
CA GLY A 76 6.75 15.05 -10.96
C GLY A 76 5.63 14.79 -9.97
N LEU A 77 5.67 13.71 -9.16
CA LEU A 77 4.75 13.62 -8.02
C LEU A 77 5.03 14.72 -7.00
N GLU A 78 3.96 15.30 -6.48
CA GLU A 78 4.02 16.16 -5.31
C GLU A 78 4.63 15.39 -4.11
N PRO A 79 5.53 15.98 -3.32
CA PRO A 79 6.21 15.29 -2.23
C PRO A 79 5.24 14.59 -1.27
N LEU A 80 4.15 15.26 -0.89
CA LEU A 80 3.14 14.68 0.00
C LEU A 80 2.57 13.36 -0.57
N LEU A 81 2.26 13.35 -1.86
CA LEU A 81 1.68 12.19 -2.55
C LEU A 81 2.70 11.05 -2.69
N ALA A 82 3.96 11.37 -3.02
CA ALA A 82 5.02 10.38 -3.10
C ALA A 82 5.26 9.69 -1.75
N HIS A 83 5.32 10.47 -0.66
CA HIS A 83 5.49 9.94 0.69
C HIS A 83 4.30 9.09 1.11
N LEU A 84 3.07 9.54 0.84
CA LEU A 84 1.86 8.80 1.18
C LEU A 84 1.76 7.49 0.39
N PHE A 85 2.09 7.51 -0.90
CA PHE A 85 2.10 6.32 -1.75
C PHE A 85 3.05 5.26 -1.20
N VAL A 86 4.29 5.67 -0.88
CA VAL A 86 5.30 4.77 -0.31
C VAL A 86 4.87 4.24 1.06
N PHE A 87 4.36 5.11 1.93
CA PHE A 87 3.84 4.73 3.24
C PHE A 87 2.74 3.67 3.13
N TRP A 88 1.79 3.85 2.20
CA TRP A 88 0.67 2.94 2.01
C TRP A 88 1.12 1.55 1.56
N TYR A 89 2.01 1.48 0.57
CA TYR A 89 2.52 0.19 0.08
C TYR A 89 3.48 -0.47 1.07
N ALA A 90 4.23 0.29 1.87
CA ALA A 90 5.02 -0.26 2.97
C ALA A 90 4.14 -0.92 4.04
N LEU A 91 2.93 -0.41 4.29
CA LEU A 91 1.95 -1.01 5.22
C LEU A 91 1.25 -2.24 4.62
N LEU A 92 0.96 -2.20 3.32
CA LEU A 92 0.31 -3.30 2.60
C LEU A 92 1.16 -4.58 2.57
N SER A 93 2.48 -4.49 2.79
CA SER A 93 3.36 -5.67 2.89
C SER A 93 2.91 -6.64 3.99
N THR A 94 2.24 -6.14 5.04
CA THR A 94 1.76 -6.96 6.18
C THR A 94 0.65 -7.96 5.82
N ILE A 95 -0.05 -7.73 4.71
CA ILE A 95 -1.09 -8.65 4.18
C ILE A 95 -0.72 -9.26 2.81
N THR A 96 0.34 -8.76 2.17
CA THR A 96 0.74 -9.17 0.81
C THR A 96 1.94 -10.11 0.86
N PRO A 97 1.89 -11.30 0.25
CA PRO A 97 3.08 -12.12 0.06
C PRO A 97 4.15 -11.35 -0.76
N PRO A 98 5.45 -11.51 -0.47
CA PRO A 98 6.07 -12.56 0.33
C PRO A 98 6.22 -12.27 1.83
N VAL A 99 6.03 -11.03 2.29
CA VAL A 99 6.31 -10.65 3.69
C VAL A 99 5.15 -11.02 4.62
N CYS A 100 3.92 -10.60 4.28
CA CYS A 100 2.63 -10.90 4.94
C CYS A 100 2.65 -11.29 6.44
N GLY A 101 3.43 -10.61 7.28
CA GLY A 101 3.68 -11.01 8.68
C GLY A 101 2.41 -11.19 9.51
N GLY A 102 1.46 -10.25 9.39
CA GLY A 102 0.18 -10.32 10.11
C GLY A 102 -0.68 -11.51 9.71
N VAL A 103 -0.56 -11.96 8.45
CA VAL A 103 -1.28 -13.13 7.93
C VAL A 103 -0.73 -14.43 8.53
N PHE A 104 0.59 -14.54 8.72
CA PHE A 104 1.18 -15.75 9.32
C PHE A 104 0.69 -15.96 10.76
N ILE A 105 0.62 -14.88 11.55
CA ILE A 105 0.09 -14.92 12.91
C ILE A 105 -1.39 -15.31 12.89
N ALA A 106 -2.20 -14.63 12.06
CA ALA A 106 -3.62 -14.91 11.95
C ALA A 106 -3.91 -16.35 11.51
N ALA A 107 -3.14 -16.88 10.55
CA ALA A 107 -3.24 -18.26 10.08
C ALA A 107 -2.93 -19.28 11.18
N GLY A 108 -1.92 -19.00 12.02
CA GLY A 108 -1.59 -19.81 13.19
C GLY A 108 -2.70 -19.84 14.25
N MET A 109 -3.41 -18.72 14.44
CA MET A 109 -4.53 -18.63 15.40
C MET A 109 -5.74 -19.49 14.99
N VAL A 110 -5.99 -19.63 13.68
CA VAL A 110 -7.15 -20.36 13.15
C VAL A 110 -6.81 -21.75 12.60
N GLY A 111 -5.52 -22.14 12.58
CA GLY A 111 -5.06 -23.44 12.09
C GLY A 111 -5.25 -23.67 10.59
N GLU A 112 -5.28 -22.61 9.78
CA GLU A 112 -5.51 -22.69 8.33
C GLU A 112 -4.22 -22.39 7.53
N ASN A 113 -4.18 -22.81 6.26
CA ASN A 113 -3.05 -22.50 5.39
C ASN A 113 -2.89 -20.97 5.20
N TRP A 114 -1.70 -20.46 5.48
CA TRP A 114 -1.40 -19.03 5.43
C TRP A 114 -1.64 -18.39 4.06
N LEU A 115 -1.43 -19.10 2.93
CA LEU A 115 -1.72 -18.55 1.61
C LEU A 115 -3.21 -18.30 1.45
N LYS A 116 -4.06 -19.20 1.94
CA LYS A 116 -5.52 -19.00 1.88
C LYS A 116 -5.92 -17.78 2.70
N VAL A 117 -5.36 -17.62 3.89
CA VAL A 117 -5.61 -16.45 4.73
C VAL A 117 -5.09 -15.18 4.05
N ALA A 118 -3.92 -15.21 3.41
CA ALA A 118 -3.36 -14.10 2.64
C ALA A 118 -4.29 -13.67 1.52
N PHE A 119 -4.69 -14.59 0.64
CA PHE A 119 -5.59 -14.28 -0.47
C PHE A 119 -6.93 -13.73 0.01
N LYS A 120 -7.46 -14.21 1.15
CA LYS A 120 -8.67 -13.64 1.75
C LYS A 120 -8.43 -12.24 2.31
N ALA A 121 -7.34 -12.02 3.03
CA ALA A 121 -6.97 -10.70 3.55
C ALA A 121 -6.75 -9.69 2.42
N MET A 122 -6.05 -10.07 1.34
CA MET A 122 -5.85 -9.25 0.15
C MET A 122 -7.16 -8.94 -0.57
N ALA A 123 -8.06 -9.93 -0.72
CA ALA A 123 -9.36 -9.72 -1.34
C ALA A 123 -10.25 -8.76 -0.53
N LEU A 124 -10.23 -8.87 0.80
CA LEU A 124 -10.93 -7.94 1.70
C LEU A 124 -10.27 -6.55 1.69
N GLY A 125 -8.94 -6.51 1.61
CA GLY A 125 -8.13 -5.30 1.58
C GLY A 125 -7.96 -4.69 0.19
N ILE A 126 -8.69 -5.15 -0.84
CA ILE A 126 -8.47 -4.73 -2.23
C ILE A 126 -8.50 -3.20 -2.39
N GLY A 127 -9.35 -2.52 -1.62
CA GLY A 127 -9.45 -1.08 -1.66
C GLY A 127 -8.18 -0.36 -1.22
N LEU A 128 -7.42 -0.95 -0.28
CA LEU A 128 -6.16 -0.39 0.19
C LEU A 128 -5.09 -0.33 -0.91
N TYR A 129 -5.12 -1.25 -1.89
CA TYR A 129 -4.21 -1.23 -3.04
C TYR A 129 -4.59 -0.17 -4.08
N ILE A 130 -5.89 0.18 -4.16
CA ILE A 130 -6.41 1.08 -5.18
C ILE A 130 -6.30 2.54 -4.73
N ILE A 131 -6.49 2.82 -3.44
CA ILE A 131 -6.48 4.19 -2.90
C ILE A 131 -5.23 4.98 -3.32
N PRO A 132 -3.99 4.48 -3.13
CA PRO A 132 -2.79 5.23 -3.52
C PRO A 132 -2.78 5.58 -5.02
N LEU A 133 -3.17 4.64 -5.88
CA LEU A 133 -3.25 4.86 -7.33
C LEU A 133 -4.34 5.87 -7.68
N ALA A 134 -5.48 5.81 -7.00
CA ALA A 134 -6.59 6.73 -7.20
C ALA A 134 -6.21 8.16 -6.79
N MET A 135 -5.39 8.32 -5.74
CA MET A 135 -4.86 9.62 -5.31
C MET A 135 -3.86 10.19 -6.32
N VAL A 136 -3.08 9.34 -7.00
CA VAL A 136 -2.21 9.80 -8.10
C VAL A 136 -3.00 10.18 -9.33
N ALA A 137 -4.07 9.44 -9.64
CA ALA A 137 -4.97 9.77 -10.75
C ALA A 137 -5.81 11.02 -10.50
N ASN A 138 -6.13 11.35 -9.24
CA ASN A 138 -6.99 12.47 -8.85
C ASN A 138 -6.28 13.33 -7.77
N PRO A 139 -5.30 14.16 -8.15
CA PRO A 139 -4.48 14.93 -7.20
C PRO A 139 -5.27 15.95 -6.37
N GLU A 140 -6.46 16.35 -6.80
CA GLU A 140 -7.29 17.30 -6.05
C GLU A 140 -7.75 16.73 -4.69
N ILE A 141 -7.78 15.40 -4.53
CA ILE A 141 -8.15 14.74 -3.26
C ILE A 141 -7.29 15.24 -2.08
N ILE A 142 -6.01 15.53 -2.32
CA ILE A 142 -5.09 16.02 -1.29
C ILE A 142 -5.04 17.55 -1.20
N ARG A 143 -5.67 18.27 -2.14
CA ARG A 143 -5.66 19.74 -2.25
C ARG A 143 -6.91 20.40 -1.70
N LEU A 144 -7.46 19.84 -0.62
CA LEU A 144 -8.67 20.34 0.05
C LEU A 144 -8.57 21.83 0.43
N ALA A 145 -7.37 22.30 0.79
CA ALA A 145 -7.12 23.69 1.17
C ALA A 145 -7.24 24.69 0.01
N PHE A 146 -6.97 24.26 -1.23
CA PHE A 146 -6.97 25.13 -2.41
C PHE A 146 -8.27 25.04 -3.20
N ASN A 147 -8.85 23.83 -3.31
CA ASN A 147 -10.05 23.57 -4.10
C ASN A 147 -10.98 22.58 -3.38
N PRO A 148 -11.77 23.04 -2.41
CA PRO A 148 -12.60 22.14 -1.61
C PRO A 148 -13.71 21.44 -2.42
N ALA A 149 -14.24 22.11 -3.45
CA ALA A 149 -15.27 21.54 -4.31
C ALA A 149 -14.71 20.42 -5.20
N GLY A 150 -13.55 20.65 -5.82
CA GLY A 150 -12.85 19.63 -6.61
C GLY A 150 -12.41 18.44 -5.77
N ALA A 151 -11.85 18.68 -4.59
CA ALA A 151 -11.46 17.64 -3.65
C ALA A 151 -12.65 16.77 -3.22
N LEU A 152 -13.81 17.38 -2.94
CA LEU A 152 -15.02 16.65 -2.57
C LEU A 152 -15.55 15.80 -3.73
N PHE A 153 -15.55 16.34 -4.95
CA PHE A 153 -15.97 15.60 -6.14
C PHE A 153 -15.09 14.37 -6.40
N ASP A 154 -13.76 14.54 -6.32
CA ASP A 154 -12.83 13.43 -6.51
C ASP A 154 -12.89 12.42 -5.36
N ALA A 155 -13.10 12.87 -4.12
CA ALA A 155 -13.33 11.98 -2.98
C ALA A 155 -14.59 11.13 -3.17
N LEU A 156 -15.70 11.72 -3.64
CA LEU A 156 -16.93 10.99 -3.95
C LEU A 156 -16.74 10.00 -5.10
N LYS A 157 -16.06 10.43 -6.17
CA LYS A 157 -15.72 9.58 -7.32
C LYS A 157 -14.92 8.35 -6.88
N VAL A 158 -13.87 8.56 -6.08
CA VAL A 158 -13.05 7.47 -5.55
C VAL A 158 -13.84 6.60 -4.57
N ALA A 159 -14.65 7.18 -3.68
CA ALA A 159 -15.48 6.41 -2.75
C ALA A 159 -16.49 5.50 -3.47
N ILE A 160 -17.15 6.00 -4.53
CA ILE A 160 -18.09 5.22 -5.34
C ILE A 160 -17.35 4.12 -6.10
N GLY A 161 -16.23 4.45 -6.76
CA GLY A 161 -15.42 3.48 -7.51
C GLY A 161 -14.89 2.37 -6.61
N LEU A 162 -14.34 2.74 -5.45
CA LEU A 162 -13.85 1.80 -4.45
C LEU A 162 -14.97 0.93 -3.89
N GLY A 163 -16.12 1.54 -3.56
CA GLY A 163 -17.30 0.84 -3.09
C GLY A 163 -17.80 -0.21 -4.09
N ALA A 164 -17.85 0.15 -5.39
CA ALA A 164 -18.24 -0.77 -6.44
C ALA A 164 -17.25 -1.94 -6.60
N ILE A 165 -15.94 -1.67 -6.58
CA ILE A 165 -14.91 -2.71 -6.69
C ILE A 165 -14.92 -3.63 -5.47
N SER A 166 -14.95 -3.06 -4.26
CA SER A 166 -15.04 -3.83 -3.02
C SER A 166 -16.32 -4.67 -2.98
N TYR A 167 -17.46 -4.14 -3.42
CA TYR A 167 -18.70 -4.91 -3.53
C TYR A 167 -18.55 -6.07 -4.54
N GLY A 168 -17.98 -5.84 -5.72
CA GLY A 168 -17.76 -6.89 -6.72
C GLY A 168 -16.87 -8.03 -6.22
N VAL A 169 -15.79 -7.71 -5.50
CA VAL A 169 -14.83 -8.70 -5.00
C VAL A 169 -15.33 -9.45 -3.76
N ILE A 170 -16.01 -8.75 -2.85
CA ILE A 170 -16.41 -9.31 -1.54
C ILE A 170 -17.83 -9.91 -1.59
N ALA A 171 -18.78 -9.26 -2.28
CA ALA A 171 -20.20 -9.61 -2.19
C ALA A 171 -20.62 -10.82 -3.05
N HIS A 172 -19.73 -11.36 -3.90
CA HIS A 172 -20.08 -12.43 -4.85
C HIS A 172 -20.65 -13.71 -4.20
N LYS A 173 -20.40 -13.93 -2.89
CA LYS A 173 -21.03 -15.02 -2.11
C LYS A 173 -22.13 -14.56 -1.14
N ALA A 174 -22.26 -13.26 -0.88
CA ALA A 174 -23.10 -12.74 0.20
C ALA A 174 -24.60 -12.78 -0.12
N LEU A 175 -25.03 -12.57 -1.37
CA LEU A 175 -26.46 -12.50 -1.70
C LEU A 175 -27.16 -13.86 -1.55
N TRP A 176 -26.56 -14.94 -2.05
CA TRP A 176 -27.16 -16.28 -1.96
C TRP A 176 -27.08 -16.85 -0.54
N GLN A 177 -25.98 -16.59 0.17
CA GLN A 177 -25.79 -17.05 1.55
C GLN A 177 -26.58 -16.22 2.57
N ARG A 178 -26.79 -14.91 2.37
CA ARG A 178 -27.67 -14.09 3.24
C ARG A 178 -29.14 -14.51 3.12
N GLY A 179 -29.58 -14.91 1.93
CA GLY A 179 -30.91 -15.51 1.74
C GLY A 179 -31.04 -16.89 2.42
N ALA A 180 -29.98 -17.70 2.40
CA ALA A 180 -29.95 -19.01 3.07
C ALA A 180 -29.82 -18.91 4.60
N LEU A 181 -29.09 -17.91 5.11
CA LEU A 181 -28.88 -17.66 6.54
C LEU A 181 -30.07 -16.93 7.18
N SER A 182 -30.80 -16.08 6.44
CA SER A 182 -32.07 -15.51 6.92
C SER A 182 -33.18 -16.55 7.10
N ARG A 183 -33.03 -17.76 6.54
CA ARG A 183 -33.96 -18.89 6.70
C ARG A 183 -33.55 -19.88 7.78
N ARG A 184 -32.35 -19.77 8.35
CA ARG A 184 -31.96 -20.52 9.54
C ARG A 184 -32.09 -19.58 10.73
N GLY A 185 -33.16 -19.78 11.50
CA GLY A 185 -33.39 -19.05 12.75
C GLY A 185 -32.21 -19.18 13.73
N PRO A 186 -32.22 -18.37 14.79
CA PRO A 186 -31.14 -18.35 15.76
C PRO A 186 -31.02 -19.73 16.44
N PHE A 187 -29.84 -20.33 16.35
CA PHE A 187 -29.38 -21.35 17.29
C PHE A 187 -28.30 -20.71 18.15
#